data_AF-A0AAW1TUC2-F1
#
_entry.id   AF-A0AAW1TUC2-F1
#
_cell.length_a   1.000
_cell.length_b   1.000
_cell.length_c   1.000
_cell.angle_alpha   90.00
_cell.angle_beta   90.00
_cell.angle_gamma   90.00
#
_symmetry.space_group_name_H-M   'P 1'
#
loop_
_entity.id
_entity.type
_entity.pdbx_description
1 polymer ?
#
loop_
_entity_poly.entity_id
_entity_poly.type
_entity_poly.pdbx_seq_one_letter_code
_entity_poly.pdbx_strand_id
1 'polypeptide(L)'
;MISVVILSVRGVLVRKFMLVAHALGMTKGDWIFFDVEIFQGSYWGDHNWENGDSQDSEARTAYESLLRVSLLQPTSDKFQDFAEQVKERSHSHYSYNISQREEINFVIGAFYDGVYLLGMALNESLSEGRDIRNGRMITSKMWNRDFHGITGHVRIDDNGDRDADYSILDLDPITGKFEVVAHYYGLHKRYSAVPGKKIHWPGSNEAPPPDTPKCGFMDDNPECKDHGI
;
A
#
# COMPACT_ATOMS: atom_id res chain seq x y z
N MET A 1 22.42 14.08 -1.86
CA MET A 1 21.27 13.63 -1.05
C MET A 1 20.17 12.95 -1.86
N ILE A 2 20.05 11.63 -1.74
CA ILE A 2 19.00 10.81 -2.38
C ILE A 2 17.64 11.34 -1.96
N SER A 3 16.91 12.03 -2.84
CA SER A 3 15.71 12.73 -2.39
C SER A 3 14.50 11.82 -2.18
N VAL A 4 14.63 10.52 -2.45
CA VAL A 4 13.55 9.52 -2.29
C VAL A 4 14.03 8.36 -1.41
N VAL A 5 13.39 8.17 -0.27
CA VAL A 5 13.73 7.09 0.68
C VAL A 5 12.53 6.19 0.87
N ILE A 6 12.69 4.88 0.64
CA ILE A 6 11.63 3.89 0.83
C ILE A 6 11.89 3.10 2.12
N LEU A 7 10.94 3.16 3.04
CA LEU A 7 10.96 2.51 4.35
C LEU A 7 10.04 1.28 4.32
N SER A 8 10.65 0.09 4.38
CA SER A 8 9.94 -1.18 4.57
C SER A 8 10.32 -1.77 5.92
N VAL A 9 9.73 -1.20 6.98
CA VAL A 9 9.98 -1.55 8.38
C VAL A 9 8.67 -1.45 9.17
N ARG A 10 8.64 -1.98 10.41
CA ARG A 10 7.47 -1.86 11.30
C ARG A 10 7.12 -0.38 11.57
N GLY A 11 5.85 -0.06 11.75
CA GLY A 11 5.38 1.33 11.95
C GLY A 11 6.09 2.09 13.08
N VAL A 12 6.40 1.41 14.19
CA VAL A 12 7.18 2.00 15.30
C VAL A 12 8.59 2.45 14.87
N LEU A 13 9.21 1.75 13.91
CA LEU A 13 10.50 2.14 13.34
C LEU A 13 10.36 3.24 12.29
N VAL A 14 9.26 3.26 11.52
CA VAL A 14 8.92 4.38 10.62
C VAL A 14 8.86 5.67 11.43
N ARG A 15 8.11 5.70 12.54
CA ARG A 15 7.99 6.89 13.39
C ARG A 15 9.34 7.39 13.91
N LYS A 16 10.16 6.48 14.43
CA LYS A 16 11.51 6.81 14.91
C LYS A 16 12.39 7.37 13.80
N PHE A 17 12.33 6.78 12.60
CA PHE A 17 13.07 7.26 11.45
C PHE A 17 12.65 8.67 11.05
N MET A 18 11.34 8.91 10.95
CA MET A 18 10.78 10.21 10.58
C MET A 18 11.12 11.30 11.60
N LEU A 19 11.10 11.00 12.90
CA LEU A 19 11.55 11.93 13.94
C LEU A 19 13.03 12.31 13.79
N VAL A 20 13.91 11.33 13.50
CA VAL A 20 15.34 11.61 13.27
C VAL A 20 15.53 12.41 11.98
N ALA A 21 14.83 12.06 10.90
CA ALA A 21 14.87 12.82 9.65
C ALA A 21 14.42 14.28 9.85
N HIS A 22 13.37 14.49 10.66
CA HIS A 22 12.89 15.83 11.02
C HIS A 22 13.94 16.63 11.80
N ALA A 23 14.56 16.01 12.81
CA ALA A 23 15.63 16.62 13.59
C ALA A 23 16.86 16.99 12.74
N LEU A 24 17.12 16.24 11.67
CA LEU A 24 18.17 16.50 10.68
C LEU A 24 17.74 17.51 9.60
N GLY A 25 16.51 18.03 9.66
CA GLY A 25 15.98 19.00 8.70
C GLY A 25 15.60 18.41 7.34
N MET A 26 15.49 17.08 7.24
CA MET A 26 15.23 16.37 5.98
C MET A 26 13.76 16.40 5.55
N THR A 27 12.84 16.85 6.40
CA THR A 27 11.39 16.85 6.10
C THR A 27 10.89 18.20 5.57
N LYS A 28 11.78 19.05 5.03
CA LYS A 28 11.49 20.43 4.62
C LYS A 28 11.25 20.62 3.12
N GLY A 29 11.20 19.53 2.36
CA GLY A 29 10.91 19.55 0.92
C GLY A 29 12.04 19.06 0.02
N ASP A 30 13.25 18.88 0.54
CA ASP A 30 14.37 18.33 -0.24
C ASP A 30 14.36 16.79 -0.30
N TRP A 31 13.52 16.15 0.54
CA TRP A 31 13.36 14.70 0.61
C TRP A 31 11.88 14.32 0.65
N ILE A 32 11.57 13.17 0.08
CA ILE A 32 10.32 12.46 0.26
C ILE A 32 10.60 11.06 0.79
N PHE A 33 9.76 10.64 1.73
CA PHE A 33 9.80 9.30 2.32
C PHE A 33 8.59 8.50 1.85
N PHE A 34 8.78 7.21 1.65
CA PHE A 34 7.70 6.26 1.40
C PHE A 34 7.63 5.24 2.52
N ASP A 35 6.48 5.12 3.17
CA ASP A 35 6.12 4.04 4.08
C ASP A 35 5.39 2.96 3.28
N VAL A 36 5.79 1.70 3.46
CA VAL A 36 5.14 0.56 2.83
C VAL A 36 4.29 -0.19 3.87
N GLU A 37 3.01 0.18 3.94
CA GLU A 37 1.98 -0.48 4.75
C GLU A 37 1.02 -1.24 3.81
N ILE A 38 1.44 -2.43 3.34
CA ILE A 38 0.70 -3.22 2.34
C ILE A 38 -0.75 -3.49 2.76
N PHE A 39 -0.98 -3.75 4.05
CA PHE A 39 -2.30 -3.86 4.66
C PHE A 39 -2.21 -3.55 6.16
N GLN A 40 -3.31 -3.04 6.73
CA GLN A 40 -3.40 -2.84 8.18
C GLN A 40 -3.45 -4.19 8.90
N GLY A 41 -2.67 -4.31 9.97
CA GLY A 41 -2.68 -5.50 10.81
C GLY A 41 -1.76 -5.37 12.00
N SER A 42 -2.15 -6.00 13.11
CA SER A 42 -1.43 -5.96 14.39
C SER A 42 0.04 -6.39 14.30
N TYR A 43 0.39 -7.23 13.33
CA TYR A 43 1.77 -7.69 13.10
C TYR A 43 2.72 -6.57 12.64
N TRP A 44 2.25 -5.64 11.80
CA TRP A 44 3.09 -4.56 11.25
C TRP A 44 3.31 -3.42 12.25
N GLY A 45 2.48 -3.39 13.30
CA GLY A 45 2.42 -2.33 14.30
C GLY A 45 1.56 -1.16 13.81
N ASP A 46 1.37 -0.18 14.67
CA ASP A 46 0.69 1.06 14.29
C ASP A 46 1.65 1.93 13.45
N HIS A 47 1.20 2.29 12.25
CA HIS A 47 1.92 3.20 11.36
C HIS A 47 1.46 4.66 11.55
N ASN A 48 0.60 4.95 12.52
CA ASN A 48 0.19 6.31 12.86
C ASN A 48 1.38 7.15 13.38
N TRP A 49 1.29 8.47 13.22
CA TRP A 49 2.27 9.41 13.76
C TRP A 49 2.05 9.67 15.26
N GLU A 50 0.81 9.57 15.72
CA GLU A 50 0.40 9.84 17.09
C GLU A 50 0.63 8.62 18.00
N ASN A 51 1.41 8.81 19.07
CA ASN A 51 1.68 7.80 20.08
C ASN A 51 1.26 8.21 21.50
N GLY A 52 0.71 9.42 21.68
CA GLY A 52 0.39 9.98 22.99
C GLY A 52 1.63 10.41 23.79
N ASP A 53 2.71 10.78 23.10
CA ASP A 53 3.98 11.19 23.73
C ASP A 53 4.33 12.66 23.41
N SER A 54 5.39 13.18 24.03
CA SER A 54 5.78 14.59 23.87
C SER A 54 6.29 14.94 22.47
N GLN A 55 6.54 13.94 21.61
CA GLN A 55 7.06 14.12 20.25
C GLN A 55 5.96 14.09 19.19
N ASP A 56 4.69 13.93 19.56
CA ASP A 56 3.58 13.81 18.59
C ASP A 56 3.46 15.01 17.64
N SER A 57 3.70 16.23 18.14
CA SER A 57 3.73 17.42 17.30
C SER A 57 4.85 17.37 16.25
N GLU A 58 6.05 16.94 16.64
CA GLU A 58 7.20 16.79 15.74
C GLU A 58 6.99 15.64 14.76
N ALA A 59 6.42 14.53 15.23
CA ALA A 59 6.09 13.36 14.41
C ALA A 59 5.06 13.74 13.35
N ARG A 60 4.01 14.48 13.71
CA ARG A 60 3.00 14.95 12.76
C ARG A 60 3.61 15.76 11.63
N THR A 61 4.42 16.77 11.96
CA THR A 61 5.11 17.59 10.94
C THR A 61 6.10 16.77 10.11
N ALA A 62 6.80 15.80 10.70
CA ALA A 62 7.68 14.91 9.96
C ALA A 62 6.92 14.10 8.90
N TYR A 63 5.74 13.59 9.26
CA TYR A 63 4.90 12.75 8.41
C TYR A 63 4.26 13.50 7.24
N GLU A 64 4.24 14.83 7.23
CA GLU A 64 3.86 15.62 6.04
C GLU A 64 4.82 15.38 4.85
N SER A 65 6.01 14.84 5.09
CA SER A 65 6.97 14.42 4.06
C SER A 65 6.95 12.91 3.75
N LEU A 66 5.93 12.19 4.24
CA LEU A 66 5.79 10.74 4.12
C LEU A 66 4.56 10.38 3.29
N LEU A 67 4.78 9.75 2.13
CA LEU A 67 3.73 9.06 1.39
C LEU A 67 3.62 7.61 1.85
N ARG A 68 2.42 7.07 1.89
CA ARG A 68 2.19 5.67 2.24
C ARG A 68 1.68 4.87 1.05
N VAL A 69 2.27 3.72 0.80
CA VAL A 69 1.84 2.76 -0.21
C VAL A 69 1.14 1.59 0.47
N SER A 70 -0.08 1.29 0.04
CA SER A 70 -0.88 0.15 0.51
C SER A 70 -1.56 -0.57 -0.64
N LEU A 71 -2.12 -1.76 -0.40
CA LEU A 71 -3.03 -2.38 -1.36
C LEU A 71 -4.32 -1.58 -1.49
N LEU A 72 -4.87 -1.55 -2.70
CA LEU A 72 -6.20 -1.02 -2.96
C LEU A 72 -7.24 -1.83 -2.17
N GLN A 73 -7.80 -1.22 -1.12
CA GLN A 73 -8.86 -1.86 -0.34
C GLN A 73 -10.17 -1.88 -1.15
N PRO A 74 -10.88 -3.02 -1.21
CA PRO A 74 -12.18 -3.08 -1.87
C PRO A 74 -13.22 -2.28 -1.09
N THR A 75 -13.92 -1.37 -1.77
CA THR A 75 -14.92 -0.48 -1.14
C THR A 75 -16.36 -0.81 -1.52
N SER A 76 -16.58 -1.85 -2.33
CA SER A 76 -17.93 -2.23 -2.77
C SER A 76 -18.79 -2.74 -1.63
N ASP A 77 -20.10 -2.51 -1.69
CA ASP A 77 -21.08 -3.02 -0.70
C ASP A 77 -20.95 -4.54 -0.49
N LYS A 78 -20.73 -5.31 -1.57
CA LYS A 78 -20.50 -6.76 -1.48
C LYS A 78 -19.33 -7.14 -0.58
N PHE A 79 -18.25 -6.37 -0.62
CA PHE A 79 -17.09 -6.60 0.23
C PHE A 79 -17.39 -6.23 1.69
N GLN A 80 -18.17 -5.18 1.92
CA GLN A 80 -18.58 -4.79 3.28
C GLN A 80 -19.49 -5.86 3.91
N ASP A 81 -20.45 -6.38 3.15
CA ASP A 81 -21.29 -7.51 3.58
C ASP A 81 -20.45 -8.77 3.88
N PHE A 82 -19.43 -9.03 3.06
CA PHE A 82 -18.47 -10.11 3.31
C PHE A 82 -17.65 -9.87 4.58
N ALA A 83 -17.17 -8.65 4.78
CA ALA A 83 -16.38 -8.28 5.96
C ALA A 83 -17.18 -8.45 7.26
N GLU A 84 -18.45 -8.06 7.27
CA GLU A 84 -19.36 -8.27 8.40
C GLU A 84 -19.56 -9.77 8.69
N GLN A 85 -19.82 -10.57 7.65
CA GLN A 85 -19.93 -12.04 7.79
C GLN A 85 -18.65 -12.69 8.31
N VAL A 86 -17.47 -12.20 7.89
CA VAL A 86 -16.18 -12.67 8.42
C VAL A 86 -16.08 -12.39 9.90
N LYS A 87 -16.44 -11.19 10.36
CA LYS A 87 -16.42 -10.82 11.79
C LYS A 87 -17.37 -11.72 12.60
N GLU A 88 -18.60 -11.90 12.12
CA GLU A 88 -19.61 -12.74 12.77
C GLU A 88 -19.17 -14.20 12.86
N ARG A 89 -18.65 -14.78 11.77
CA ARG A 89 -18.19 -16.17 11.71
C ARG A 89 -16.96 -16.41 12.56
N SER A 90 -16.02 -15.45 12.59
CA SER A 90 -14.83 -15.51 13.44
C SER A 90 -15.22 -15.64 14.91
N HIS A 91 -16.19 -14.84 15.35
CA HIS A 91 -16.68 -14.89 16.72
C HIS A 91 -17.44 -16.19 17.02
N SER A 92 -18.41 -16.56 16.17
CA SER A 92 -19.32 -17.68 16.42
C SER A 92 -18.68 -19.06 16.27
N HIS A 93 -17.74 -19.26 15.34
CA HIS A 93 -17.19 -20.58 15.02
C HIS A 93 -15.75 -20.80 15.47
N TYR A 94 -14.99 -19.71 15.68
CA TYR A 94 -13.56 -19.80 16.01
C TYR A 94 -13.22 -19.15 17.35
N SER A 95 -14.22 -18.61 18.06
CA SER A 95 -14.03 -17.87 19.32
C SER A 95 -12.98 -16.75 19.20
N TYR A 96 -12.85 -16.18 17.99
CA TYR A 96 -11.93 -15.10 17.67
C TYR A 96 -12.73 -13.82 17.45
N ASN A 97 -12.51 -12.82 18.30
CA ASN A 97 -13.24 -11.56 18.24
C ASN A 97 -12.45 -10.52 17.45
N ILE A 98 -12.88 -10.25 16.23
CA ILE A 98 -12.39 -9.13 15.42
C ILE A 98 -13.15 -7.88 15.88
N SER A 99 -12.42 -6.83 16.26
CA SER A 99 -13.05 -5.59 16.70
C SER A 99 -13.98 -5.04 15.62
N GLN A 100 -15.12 -4.48 16.02
CA GLN A 100 -16.01 -3.81 15.07
C GLN A 100 -15.31 -2.66 14.34
N ARG A 101 -14.33 -2.02 15.00
CA ARG A 101 -13.50 -0.95 14.43
C ARG A 101 -12.35 -1.44 13.58
N GLU A 102 -12.02 -2.72 13.63
CA GLU A 102 -10.94 -3.30 12.83
C GLU A 102 -11.46 -3.58 11.42
N GLU A 103 -10.72 -3.13 10.41
CA GLU A 103 -11.03 -3.40 9.01
C GLU A 103 -10.60 -4.82 8.64
N ILE A 104 -11.39 -5.50 7.81
CA ILE A 104 -11.01 -6.81 7.29
C ILE A 104 -9.95 -6.59 6.22
N ASN A 105 -8.73 -7.06 6.53
CA ASN A 105 -7.60 -7.01 5.62
C ASN A 105 -7.94 -7.65 4.25
N PHE A 106 -7.57 -6.97 3.17
CA PHE A 106 -7.53 -7.47 1.79
C PHE A 106 -7.11 -8.95 1.67
N VAL A 107 -6.10 -9.40 2.41
CA VAL A 107 -5.60 -10.79 2.37
C VAL A 107 -6.71 -11.81 2.65
N ILE A 108 -7.64 -11.52 3.56
CA ILE A 108 -8.77 -12.41 3.86
C ILE A 108 -9.69 -12.53 2.64
N GLY A 109 -9.98 -11.42 1.97
CA GLY A 109 -10.72 -11.43 0.70
C GLY A 109 -9.97 -12.14 -0.42
N ALA A 110 -8.64 -11.98 -0.49
CA ALA A 110 -7.82 -12.66 -1.48
C ALA A 110 -7.82 -14.19 -1.29
N PHE A 111 -7.85 -14.69 -0.05
CA PHE A 111 -8.04 -16.11 0.22
C PHE A 111 -9.41 -16.62 -0.25
N TYR A 112 -10.47 -15.85 -0.01
CA TYR A 112 -11.81 -16.18 -0.53
C TYR A 112 -11.78 -16.30 -2.06
N ASP A 113 -11.17 -15.32 -2.74
CA ASP A 113 -11.05 -15.30 -4.20
C ASP A 113 -10.20 -16.45 -4.73
N GLY A 114 -9.16 -16.85 -4.01
CA GLY A 114 -8.33 -18.00 -4.36
C GLY A 114 -9.12 -19.32 -4.31
N VAL A 115 -9.97 -19.52 -3.31
CA VAL A 115 -10.86 -20.69 -3.22
C VAL A 115 -11.92 -20.64 -4.33
N TYR A 116 -12.47 -19.47 -4.61
CA TYR A 116 -13.42 -19.28 -5.70
C TYR A 116 -12.80 -19.62 -7.07
N LEU A 117 -11.57 -19.17 -7.32
CA LEU A 117 -10.79 -19.50 -8.51
C LEU A 117 -10.51 -21.00 -8.64
N LEU A 118 -10.13 -21.65 -7.53
CA LEU A 118 -9.96 -23.11 -7.51
C LEU A 118 -11.28 -23.83 -7.86
N GLY A 119 -12.41 -23.35 -7.33
CA GLY A 119 -13.73 -23.88 -7.67
C GLY A 119 -14.05 -23.79 -9.15
N MET A 120 -13.74 -22.66 -9.79
CA MET A 120 -13.89 -22.49 -11.25
C MET A 120 -13.03 -23.49 -12.03
N ALA A 121 -11.76 -23.62 -11.68
CA ALA A 121 -10.83 -24.53 -12.36
C ALA A 121 -11.23 -26.02 -12.18
N LEU A 122 -11.73 -26.40 -11.00
CA LEU A 122 -12.24 -27.75 -10.74
C LEU A 122 -13.51 -28.05 -11.54
N ASN A 123 -14.45 -27.09 -11.59
CA ASN A 123 -15.69 -27.24 -12.35
C ASN A 123 -15.42 -27.49 -13.85
N GLU A 124 -14.49 -26.72 -14.43
CA GLU A 124 -14.03 -26.92 -15.82
C GLU A 124 -13.32 -28.26 -16.02
N SER A 125 -12.49 -28.65 -15.05
CA SER A 125 -11.80 -29.93 -15.11
C SER A 125 -12.79 -31.09 -15.14
N LEU A 126 -13.84 -31.02 -14.31
CA LEU A 126 -14.89 -32.03 -14.25
C LEU A 126 -15.75 -32.07 -15.53
N SER A 127 -16.12 -30.90 -16.08
CA SER A 127 -16.92 -30.83 -17.30
C SER A 127 -16.18 -31.38 -18.52
N GLU A 128 -14.85 -31.27 -18.54
CA GLU A 128 -13.97 -31.83 -19.56
C GLU A 128 -13.58 -33.31 -19.32
N GLY A 129 -14.09 -33.95 -18.25
CA GLY A 129 -13.74 -35.32 -17.89
C GLY A 129 -12.26 -35.50 -17.50
N ARG A 130 -11.61 -34.44 -17.01
CA ARG A 130 -10.21 -34.46 -16.56
C ARG A 130 -10.09 -35.01 -15.15
N ASP A 131 -8.91 -35.54 -14.84
CA ASP A 131 -8.58 -35.98 -13.48
C ASP A 131 -8.30 -34.78 -12.58
N ILE A 132 -9.16 -34.55 -11.59
CA ILE A 132 -9.02 -33.50 -10.58
C ILE A 132 -7.86 -33.73 -9.60
N ARG A 133 -7.16 -34.87 -9.68
CA ARG A 133 -5.90 -35.11 -8.96
C ARG A 133 -4.68 -34.54 -9.70
N ASN A 134 -4.85 -34.14 -10.96
CA ASN A 134 -3.79 -33.50 -11.73
C ASN A 134 -3.67 -32.01 -11.37
N GLY A 135 -2.93 -31.72 -10.30
CA GLY A 135 -2.73 -30.36 -9.81
C GLY A 135 -2.14 -29.40 -10.85
N ARG A 136 -1.17 -29.84 -11.66
CA ARG A 136 -0.58 -28.99 -12.73
C ARG A 136 -1.63 -28.55 -13.75
N MET A 137 -2.51 -29.47 -14.15
CA MET A 137 -3.58 -29.17 -15.10
C MET A 137 -4.60 -28.20 -14.49
N ILE A 138 -5.03 -28.42 -13.23
CA ILE A 138 -5.92 -27.50 -12.53
C ILE A 138 -5.29 -26.11 -12.42
N THR A 139 -4.04 -26.02 -11.95
CA THR A 139 -3.32 -24.75 -11.82
C THR A 139 -3.20 -24.03 -13.16
N SER A 140 -2.95 -24.75 -14.26
CA SER A 140 -2.88 -24.11 -15.58
C SER A 140 -4.19 -23.45 -16.03
N LYS A 141 -5.36 -23.91 -15.53
CA LYS A 141 -6.67 -23.28 -15.78
C LYS A 141 -6.93 -22.04 -14.91
N MET A 142 -6.11 -21.83 -13.88
CA MET A 142 -6.20 -20.68 -12.97
C MET A 142 -5.37 -19.48 -13.44
N TRP A 143 -4.33 -19.72 -14.25
CA TRP A 143 -3.40 -18.70 -14.73
C TRP A 143 -3.91 -17.97 -15.97
N ASN A 144 -3.35 -16.79 -16.23
CA ASN A 144 -3.70 -15.89 -17.33
C ASN A 144 -5.22 -15.70 -17.48
N ARG A 145 -5.86 -15.34 -16.37
CA ARG A 145 -7.31 -15.35 -16.22
C ARG A 145 -7.82 -14.18 -15.42
N ASP A 146 -8.92 -13.62 -15.91
CA ASP A 146 -9.69 -12.58 -15.25
C ASP A 146 -10.99 -13.14 -14.68
N PHE A 147 -11.37 -12.68 -13.49
CA PHE A 147 -12.67 -12.97 -12.88
C PHE A 147 -13.08 -11.86 -11.90
N HIS A 148 -14.35 -11.86 -11.50
CA HIS A 148 -14.85 -10.98 -10.44
C HIS A 148 -15.02 -11.79 -9.16
N GLY A 149 -14.17 -11.50 -8.19
CA GLY A 149 -14.21 -12.05 -6.84
C GLY A 149 -14.87 -11.09 -5.84
N ILE A 150 -14.75 -11.39 -4.55
CA ILE A 150 -15.20 -10.53 -3.47
C ILE A 150 -14.34 -9.28 -3.33
N THR A 151 -13.07 -9.34 -3.74
CA THR A 151 -12.18 -8.18 -3.78
C THR A 151 -12.32 -7.35 -5.06
N GLY A 152 -13.33 -7.61 -5.88
CA GLY A 152 -13.57 -6.92 -7.15
C GLY A 152 -12.98 -7.65 -8.35
N HIS A 153 -12.39 -6.90 -9.28
CA HIS A 153 -11.72 -7.49 -10.45
C HIS A 153 -10.41 -8.16 -10.02
N VAL A 154 -10.22 -9.41 -10.44
CA VAL A 154 -9.01 -10.19 -10.15
C VAL A 154 -8.46 -10.69 -11.46
N ARG A 155 -7.18 -10.39 -11.72
CA ARG A 155 -6.40 -11.00 -12.79
C ARG A 155 -5.26 -11.81 -12.19
N ILE A 156 -5.15 -13.06 -12.61
CA ILE A 156 -3.96 -13.88 -12.43
C ILE A 156 -3.20 -13.84 -13.76
N ASP A 157 -1.94 -13.44 -13.73
CA ASP A 157 -1.10 -13.33 -14.92
C ASP A 157 -0.65 -14.71 -15.44
N ASP A 158 0.15 -14.70 -16.50
CA ASP A 158 0.68 -15.90 -17.14
C ASP A 158 1.78 -16.61 -16.32
N ASN A 159 2.30 -15.97 -15.27
CA ASN A 159 3.19 -16.59 -14.28
C ASN A 159 2.43 -17.17 -13.07
N GLY A 160 1.11 -16.95 -13.00
CA GLY A 160 0.28 -17.44 -11.90
C GLY A 160 0.18 -16.49 -10.71
N ASP A 161 0.63 -15.25 -10.88
CA ASP A 161 0.62 -14.23 -9.84
C ASP A 161 -0.56 -13.27 -10.03
N ARG A 162 -1.11 -12.76 -8.92
CA ARG A 162 -2.19 -11.78 -8.98
C ARG A 162 -1.63 -10.41 -9.33
N ASP A 163 -2.20 -9.75 -10.34
CA ASP A 163 -1.96 -8.32 -10.55
C ASP A 163 -2.50 -7.53 -9.36
N ALA A 164 -1.61 -6.86 -8.63
CA ALA A 164 -1.96 -6.09 -7.46
C ALA A 164 -2.20 -4.62 -7.81
N ASP A 165 -3.32 -4.09 -7.35
CA ASP A 165 -3.62 -2.66 -7.37
C ASP A 165 -3.21 -2.04 -6.03
N TYR A 166 -2.63 -0.85 -6.09
CA TYR A 166 -2.12 -0.12 -4.92
C TYR A 166 -2.79 1.24 -4.77
N SER A 167 -2.81 1.74 -3.53
CA SER A 167 -3.16 3.11 -3.19
C SER A 167 -1.92 3.84 -2.68
N ILE A 168 -1.83 5.11 -3.03
CA ILE A 168 -0.87 6.06 -2.45
C ILE A 168 -1.68 7.00 -1.56
N LEU A 169 -1.28 7.07 -0.29
CA LEU A 169 -1.87 7.91 0.71
C LEU A 169 -0.89 9.01 1.11
N ASP A 170 -1.46 10.15 1.46
CA ASP A 170 -0.73 11.31 1.93
C ASP A 170 -1.39 11.83 3.22
N LEU A 171 -0.60 12.42 4.11
CA LEU A 171 -1.11 12.99 5.35
C LEU A 171 -1.73 14.35 5.04
N ASP A 172 -3.02 14.51 5.30
CA ASP A 172 -3.64 15.83 5.28
C ASP A 172 -3.10 16.66 6.47
N PRO A 173 -2.36 17.76 6.22
CA PRO A 173 -1.75 18.56 7.29
C PRO A 173 -2.80 19.20 8.21
N ILE A 174 -4.02 19.42 7.74
CA ILE A 174 -5.10 20.03 8.52
C ILE A 174 -5.69 19.01 9.49
N THR A 175 -6.11 17.86 8.99
CA THR A 175 -6.80 16.85 9.81
C THR A 175 -5.83 15.89 10.51
N GLY A 176 -4.59 15.77 10.04
CA GLY A 176 -3.62 14.79 10.53
C GLY A 176 -3.98 13.35 10.16
N LYS A 177 -4.76 13.15 9.10
CA LYS A 177 -5.20 11.83 8.65
C LYS A 177 -4.60 11.50 7.30
N PHE A 178 -4.21 10.23 7.12
CA PHE A 178 -3.84 9.74 5.81
C PHE A 178 -5.08 9.60 4.92
N GLU A 179 -5.01 10.15 3.73
CA GLU A 179 -6.06 10.09 2.72
C GLU A 179 -5.49 9.57 1.41
N VAL A 180 -6.30 8.81 0.66
CA VAL A 180 -5.88 8.32 -0.66
C VAL A 180 -5.82 9.48 -1.65
N VAL A 181 -4.65 9.67 -2.24
CA VAL A 181 -4.39 10.73 -3.23
C VAL A 181 -4.18 10.18 -4.64
N ALA A 182 -3.84 8.90 -4.77
CA ALA A 182 -3.72 8.24 -6.06
C ALA A 182 -3.84 6.71 -5.95
N HIS A 183 -4.03 6.07 -7.11
CA HIS A 183 -4.00 4.63 -7.28
C HIS A 183 -2.99 4.22 -8.34
N TYR A 184 -2.45 3.02 -8.21
CA TYR A 184 -1.72 2.33 -9.26
C TYR A 184 -2.47 1.05 -9.62
N TYR A 185 -2.88 0.94 -10.89
CA TYR A 185 -3.56 -0.25 -11.40
C TYR A 185 -2.55 -1.21 -12.02
N GLY A 186 -2.36 -2.38 -11.39
CA GLY A 186 -1.32 -3.36 -11.74
C GLY A 186 -1.47 -3.90 -13.16
N LEU A 187 -2.70 -4.29 -13.53
CA LEU A 187 -3.02 -4.80 -14.86
C LEU A 187 -2.64 -3.82 -15.98
N HIS A 188 -2.95 -2.54 -15.81
CA HIS A 188 -2.70 -1.50 -16.82
C HIS A 188 -1.36 -0.79 -16.64
N LYS A 189 -0.62 -1.12 -15.57
CA LYS A 189 0.61 -0.46 -15.13
C LYS A 189 0.48 1.07 -15.08
N ARG A 190 -0.66 1.55 -14.56
CA ARG A 190 -1.06 2.96 -14.68
C ARG A 190 -1.27 3.62 -13.34
N TYR A 191 -0.54 4.71 -13.11
CA TYR A 191 -0.83 5.69 -12.05
C TYR A 191 -2.05 6.53 -12.40
N SER A 192 -2.94 6.75 -11.43
CA SER A 192 -4.13 7.58 -11.56
C SER A 192 -4.34 8.39 -10.29
N ALA A 193 -4.19 9.71 -10.38
CA ALA A 193 -4.51 10.61 -9.28
C ALA A 193 -6.02 10.56 -8.95
N VAL A 194 -6.36 10.69 -7.67
CA VAL A 194 -7.75 10.85 -7.22
C VAL A 194 -8.22 12.26 -7.58
N PRO A 195 -9.35 12.43 -8.30
CA PRO A 195 -9.85 13.75 -8.65
C PRO A 195 -10.07 14.64 -7.41
N GLY A 196 -9.54 15.87 -7.47
CA GLY A 196 -9.66 16.84 -6.37
C GLY A 196 -8.68 16.62 -5.20
N LYS A 197 -7.87 15.56 -5.22
CA LYS A 197 -6.77 15.35 -4.28
C LYS A 197 -5.44 15.71 -4.93
N LYS A 198 -4.51 16.22 -4.13
CA LYS A 198 -3.13 16.53 -4.53
C LYS A 198 -2.21 16.01 -3.45
N ILE A 199 -1.05 15.53 -3.87
CA ILE A 199 0.04 15.26 -2.92
C ILE A 199 0.51 16.61 -2.37
N HIS A 200 0.59 16.69 -1.06
CA HIS A 200 1.24 17.73 -0.31
C HIS A 200 2.75 17.55 -0.40
N TRP A 201 3.44 18.55 -0.93
CA TRP A 201 4.90 18.59 -0.97
C TRP A 201 5.37 19.65 0.01
N PRO A 202 6.03 19.26 1.12
CA PRO A 202 6.61 20.22 2.03
C PRO A 202 7.60 21.14 1.31
N GLY A 203 7.71 22.40 1.76
CA GLY A 203 8.66 23.37 1.18
C GLY A 203 7.98 24.48 0.36
N SER A 204 8.79 25.32 -0.30
CA SER A 204 8.33 26.59 -0.88
C SER A 204 7.66 26.48 -2.25
N ASN A 205 7.82 25.35 -2.95
CA ASN A 205 7.47 25.24 -4.37
C ASN A 205 6.29 24.29 -4.66
N GLU A 206 5.67 23.70 -3.63
CA GLU A 206 4.56 22.73 -3.74
C GLU A 206 4.79 21.65 -4.83
N ALA A 207 6.05 21.24 -5.01
CA ALA A 207 6.48 20.35 -6.07
C ALA A 207 7.33 19.20 -5.50
N PRO A 208 7.31 18.02 -6.14
CA PRO A 208 8.14 16.90 -5.70
C PRO A 208 9.63 17.28 -5.72
N PRO A 209 10.42 16.80 -4.76
CA PRO A 209 11.86 17.00 -4.82
C PRO A 209 12.46 16.28 -6.05
N PRO A 210 13.49 16.85 -6.69
CA PRO A 210 14.22 16.16 -7.76
C PRO A 210 14.90 14.91 -7.18
N ASP A 211 14.94 13.80 -7.91
CA ASP A 211 15.50 12.53 -7.44
C ASP A 211 17.03 12.59 -7.18
N THR A 212 17.70 13.51 -7.85
CA THR A 212 19.13 13.82 -7.69
C THR A 212 19.31 15.28 -7.31
N PRO A 213 20.11 15.60 -6.29
CA PRO A 213 20.36 17.00 -5.94
C PRO A 213 21.13 17.73 -7.00
N LYS A 214 20.99 19.05 -6.98
CA LYS A 214 21.63 19.97 -7.92
C LYS A 214 23.11 19.67 -8.14
N CYS A 215 23.86 19.34 -7.09
CA CYS A 215 25.32 19.10 -7.17
C CYS A 215 25.74 17.63 -7.22
N GLY A 216 24.80 16.70 -7.44
CA GLY A 216 25.07 15.27 -7.37
C GLY A 216 25.12 14.75 -5.93
N PHE A 217 25.20 13.43 -5.76
CA PHE A 217 25.25 12.81 -4.42
C PHE A 217 26.58 13.01 -3.73
N MET A 218 27.66 13.09 -4.51
CA MET A 218 29.04 13.16 -4.05
C MET A 218 29.63 14.56 -4.26
N ASP A 219 28.79 15.57 -4.50
CA ASP A 219 29.19 16.95 -4.80
C ASP A 219 30.12 17.04 -6.02
N ASP A 220 29.89 16.16 -7.00
CA ASP A 220 30.75 15.94 -8.14
C ASP A 220 30.21 16.54 -9.45
N ASN A 221 29.00 17.12 -9.43
CA ASN A 221 28.42 17.78 -10.59
C ASN A 221 29.33 18.95 -11.05
N PRO A 222 29.86 18.92 -12.30
CA PRO A 222 30.69 19.99 -12.84
C PRO A 222 30.03 21.38 -12.82
N GLU A 223 28.70 21.48 -12.92
CA GLU A 223 27.97 22.75 -12.86
C GLU A 223 27.99 23.42 -11.48
N CYS A 224 28.26 22.64 -10.42
CA CYS A 224 28.45 23.16 -9.06
C CYS A 224 29.92 23.40 -8.71
N LYS A 225 30.83 22.96 -9.58
CA LYS A 225 32.26 23.26 -9.46
C LYS A 225 32.50 24.62 -10.11
N ASP A 226 32.14 25.68 -9.40
CA ASP A 226 32.52 27.02 -9.85
C ASP A 226 34.04 27.08 -10.07
N HIS A 227 34.42 27.63 -11.22
CA HIS A 227 35.80 27.96 -11.59
C HIS A 227 36.40 28.88 -10.52
N GLY A 228 37.14 28.30 -9.57
CA GLY A 228 37.92 29.06 -8.62
C GLY A 228 38.83 30.04 -9.34
N ILE A 229 38.69 31.32 -8.98
CA ILE A 229 39.61 32.42 -9.31
C ILE A 229 41.02 32.06 -8.84
#